data_AF-A0A8T0GFP4-F1
#
_entry.id   AF-A0A8T0GFP4-F1
#
_cell.length_a   1.000
_cell.length_b   1.000
_cell.length_c   1.000
_cell.angle_alpha   90.00
_cell.angle_beta   90.00
_cell.angle_gamma   90.00
#
_symmetry.space_group_name_H-M   'P 1'
#
loop_
_entity.id
_entity.type
_entity.pdbx_description
1 polymer ?
#
loop_
_entity_poly.entity_id
_entity_poly.type
_entity_poly.pdbx_seq_one_letter_code
_entity_poly.pdbx_strand_id
1 'polypeptide(L)'
;MSSCHGHTGFSCGLGGRSFGLEQRRWSGRTGGGRCVAVRASKSEELVLAIDVGTGGTKAALVSKLGNVVASAFHPHPDPGPSLLGGPASAEQEVESWWRATIQAVQACCSKSSGGRVGALAVTGQMQNVILLPENGRQSIPPAILYSDARAVEEIAEVTAMAGGPEYVASVTGTHQGASSLLAKLRWLDKHNSSAAEQCQTLLFGGHDYVVWKLCGTFVTDTTTASTTGLLDLSFQYAEDLIKSVELGHWMEKLPPIKAANMPCGAVSLVAAEELGMPHLGGVPVLHCCGDAGACTLGAGAGRPGSLYAYIGTSGWVAGSFQRLTEEPGADSGVIFLYR
;
A
#
# COMPACT_ATOMS: atom_id res chain seq x y z
N MET A 1 -47.33 24.37 -18.65
CA MET A 1 -47.38 25.59 -19.47
C MET A 1 -46.22 26.44 -18.99
N SER A 2 -45.13 26.71 -19.70
CA SER A 2 -44.89 26.87 -21.13
C SER A 2 -43.43 26.51 -21.46
N SER A 3 -43.27 25.87 -22.62
CA SER A 3 -42.04 25.53 -23.33
C SER A 3 -41.27 26.75 -23.85
N CYS A 4 -39.94 26.63 -23.98
CA CYS A 4 -39.19 27.26 -25.06
C CYS A 4 -38.08 26.32 -25.55
N HIS A 5 -38.14 26.00 -26.84
CA HIS A 5 -37.16 25.24 -27.62
C HIS A 5 -36.03 26.15 -28.09
N GLY A 6 -34.85 25.58 -28.30
CA GLY A 6 -33.73 26.20 -29.02
C GLY A 6 -32.77 25.13 -29.54
N HIS A 7 -33.09 24.59 -30.72
CA HIS A 7 -32.19 23.76 -31.52
C HIS A 7 -31.20 24.65 -32.28
N THR A 8 -29.92 24.30 -32.25
CA THR A 8 -29.01 24.50 -33.40
C THR A 8 -28.10 23.28 -33.49
N GLY A 9 -28.34 22.46 -34.52
CA GLY A 9 -27.49 21.33 -34.86
C GLY A 9 -26.30 21.77 -35.72
N PHE A 10 -25.19 21.04 -35.57
CA PHE A 10 -24.18 20.90 -36.60
C PHE A 10 -23.96 19.39 -36.80
N SER A 11 -24.35 18.91 -37.98
CA SER A 11 -24.03 17.57 -38.46
C SER A 11 -22.78 17.65 -39.34
N CYS A 12 -21.77 16.83 -39.05
CA CYS A 12 -20.81 16.42 -40.06
C CYS A 12 -20.68 14.90 -39.93
N GLY A 13 -21.27 14.18 -40.89
CA GLY A 13 -21.24 12.72 -40.94
C GLY A 13 -20.10 12.25 -41.84
N LEU A 14 -19.32 11.29 -41.37
CA LEU A 14 -18.55 10.39 -42.23
C LEU A 14 -18.48 9.00 -41.59
N GLY A 15 -18.94 8.01 -42.36
CA GLY A 15 -18.33 6.68 -42.45
C GLY A 15 -18.56 5.70 -41.30
N GLY A 16 -19.62 4.89 -41.41
CA GLY A 16 -19.82 3.73 -40.56
C GLY A 16 -18.75 2.65 -40.71
N ARG A 17 -18.32 2.09 -39.58
CA ARG A 17 -18.11 0.65 -39.40
C ARG A 17 -18.63 0.28 -38.02
N SER A 18 -19.68 -0.54 -37.99
CA SER A 18 -20.28 -1.10 -36.79
C SER A 18 -19.35 -2.16 -36.20
N PHE A 19 -18.72 -1.87 -35.06
CA PHE A 19 -18.24 -2.90 -34.15
C PHE A 19 -19.31 -3.11 -33.09
N GLY A 20 -19.96 -4.28 -33.13
CA GLY A 20 -20.95 -4.68 -32.13
C GLY A 20 -20.29 -4.87 -30.78
N LEU A 21 -20.40 -3.88 -29.90
CA LEU A 21 -20.26 -4.07 -28.46
C LEU A 21 -21.64 -4.41 -27.89
N GLU A 22 -21.78 -5.66 -27.47
CA GLU A 22 -22.90 -6.13 -26.68
C GLU A 22 -22.93 -5.34 -25.35
N GLN A 23 -23.78 -4.31 -25.28
CA GLN A 23 -24.02 -3.56 -24.06
C GLN A 23 -24.74 -4.47 -23.05
N ARG A 24 -23.99 -5.07 -22.11
CA ARG A 24 -24.61 -5.63 -20.91
C ARG A 24 -25.09 -4.47 -20.03
N ARG A 25 -26.39 -4.21 -20.09
CA ARG A 25 -27.10 -3.32 -19.17
C ARG A 25 -26.83 -3.75 -17.73
N TRP A 26 -26.17 -2.88 -16.97
CA TRP A 26 -26.11 -2.96 -15.52
C TRP A 26 -27.50 -2.62 -14.97
N SER A 27 -28.29 -3.63 -14.61
CA SER A 27 -29.52 -3.41 -13.86
C SER A 27 -29.16 -3.08 -12.42
N GLY A 28 -29.22 -1.80 -12.06
CA GLY A 28 -29.02 -1.33 -10.70
C GLY A 28 -30.06 -1.97 -9.75
N ARG A 29 -29.58 -2.83 -8.85
CA ARG A 29 -30.26 -3.12 -7.59
C ARG A 29 -29.30 -2.81 -6.46
N THR A 30 -29.59 -1.73 -5.76
CA THR A 30 -29.05 -1.39 -4.45
C THR A 30 -29.50 -2.46 -3.45
N GLY A 31 -28.58 -3.35 -3.08
CA GLY A 31 -28.79 -4.34 -2.03
C GLY A 31 -27.44 -4.83 -1.55
N GLY A 32 -27.20 -4.75 -0.24
CA GLY A 32 -25.93 -5.12 0.40
C GLY A 32 -25.38 -6.44 -0.15
N GLY A 33 -24.28 -6.34 -0.89
CA GLY A 33 -23.63 -7.49 -1.52
C GLY A 33 -23.07 -8.41 -0.44
N ARG A 34 -23.79 -9.48 -0.11
CA ARG A 34 -23.17 -10.63 0.52
C ARG A 34 -22.24 -11.27 -0.52
N CYS A 35 -20.94 -11.33 -0.22
CA CYS A 35 -20.02 -12.22 -0.94
C CYS A 35 -20.65 -13.62 -0.97
N VAL A 36 -20.99 -14.10 -2.16
CA VAL A 36 -21.47 -15.48 -2.33
C VAL A 36 -20.23 -16.35 -2.33
N ALA A 37 -19.95 -17.00 -1.20
CA ALA A 37 -18.87 -17.97 -1.07
C ALA A 37 -19.07 -19.10 -2.09
N VAL A 38 -18.17 -19.20 -3.07
CA VAL A 38 -18.13 -20.32 -4.01
C VAL A 38 -17.33 -21.45 -3.38
N ARG A 39 -17.86 -22.67 -3.37
CA ARG A 39 -17.14 -23.83 -2.83
C ARG A 39 -15.94 -24.16 -3.74
N ALA A 40 -14.73 -24.03 -3.20
CA ALA A 40 -13.52 -24.47 -3.88
C ALA A 40 -13.42 -26.00 -3.89
N SER A 41 -12.93 -26.58 -4.99
CA SER A 41 -12.62 -28.01 -5.04
C SER A 41 -11.33 -28.32 -4.25
N LYS A 42 -11.15 -29.56 -3.76
CA LYS A 42 -9.95 -29.94 -2.99
C LYS A 42 -8.63 -29.78 -3.76
N SER A 43 -8.65 -29.74 -5.09
CA SER A 43 -7.48 -29.57 -5.95
C SER A 43 -7.28 -28.15 -6.47
N GLU A 44 -8.14 -27.20 -6.10
CA GLU A 44 -8.06 -25.82 -6.58
C GLU A 44 -6.93 -25.06 -5.90
N GLU A 45 -6.12 -24.37 -6.69
CA GLU A 45 -5.04 -23.51 -6.17
C GLU A 45 -5.61 -22.12 -5.86
N LEU A 46 -5.39 -21.66 -4.64
CA LEU A 46 -5.90 -20.40 -4.11
C LEU A 46 -4.76 -19.44 -3.77
N VAL A 47 -5.04 -18.15 -3.82
CA VAL A 47 -4.19 -17.09 -3.26
C VAL A 47 -4.81 -16.65 -1.94
N LEU A 48 -4.01 -16.63 -0.88
CA LEU A 48 -4.39 -16.01 0.38
C LEU A 48 -3.97 -14.54 0.34
N ALA A 49 -4.93 -13.66 0.07
CA ALA A 49 -4.73 -12.22 0.08
C ALA A 49 -4.86 -11.67 1.51
N ILE A 50 -3.93 -10.82 1.93
CA ILE A 50 -3.88 -10.17 3.24
C ILE A 50 -3.80 -8.66 3.00
N ASP A 51 -4.72 -7.90 3.59
CA ASP A 51 -4.78 -6.43 3.54
C ASP A 51 -4.66 -5.87 4.97
N VAL A 52 -3.51 -5.25 5.27
CA VAL A 52 -3.21 -4.62 6.55
C VAL A 52 -3.69 -3.17 6.51
N GLY A 53 -4.98 -2.95 6.77
CA GLY A 53 -5.59 -1.63 6.77
C GLY A 53 -5.44 -0.89 8.11
N THR A 54 -5.94 0.36 8.16
CA THR A 54 -5.82 1.24 9.34
C THR A 54 -6.64 0.82 10.55
N GLY A 55 -7.79 0.15 10.37
CA GLY A 55 -8.64 -0.30 11.49
C GLY A 55 -8.62 -1.81 11.74
N GLY A 56 -7.88 -2.56 10.93
CA GLY A 56 -7.81 -4.01 11.04
C GLY A 56 -7.25 -4.69 9.80
N THR A 57 -6.96 -5.97 9.95
CA THR A 57 -6.47 -6.82 8.86
C THR A 57 -7.61 -7.60 8.23
N LYS A 58 -7.67 -7.62 6.90
CA LYS A 58 -8.56 -8.49 6.12
C LYS A 58 -7.75 -9.64 5.54
N ALA A 59 -8.37 -10.81 5.49
CA ALA A 59 -7.85 -11.96 4.76
C ALA A 59 -8.93 -12.46 3.79
N ALA A 60 -8.51 -12.88 2.59
CA ALA A 60 -9.40 -13.48 1.60
C ALA A 60 -8.71 -14.64 0.88
N LEU A 61 -9.42 -15.74 0.70
CA LEU A 61 -9.04 -16.82 -0.21
C LEU A 61 -9.63 -16.53 -1.58
N VAL A 62 -8.77 -16.38 -2.58
CA VAL A 62 -9.16 -16.01 -3.96
C VAL A 62 -8.74 -17.12 -4.91
N SER A 63 -9.66 -17.56 -5.78
CA SER A 63 -9.34 -18.58 -6.78
C SER A 63 -8.61 -18.00 -8.00
N LYS A 64 -8.06 -18.87 -8.86
CA LYS A 64 -7.43 -18.45 -10.13
C LYS A 64 -8.33 -17.62 -11.05
N LEU A 65 -9.64 -17.73 -10.90
CA LEU A 65 -10.62 -16.97 -11.67
C LEU A 65 -10.97 -15.61 -11.01
N GLY A 66 -10.35 -15.27 -9.89
CA GLY A 66 -10.63 -14.05 -9.13
C GLY A 66 -11.85 -14.13 -8.21
N ASN A 67 -12.43 -15.32 -8.02
CA ASN A 67 -13.57 -15.49 -7.13
C ASN A 67 -13.13 -15.51 -5.67
N VAL A 68 -13.79 -14.73 -4.81
CA VAL A 68 -13.59 -14.80 -3.35
C VAL A 68 -14.29 -16.03 -2.79
N VAL A 69 -13.50 -17.02 -2.39
CA VAL A 69 -13.97 -18.29 -1.79
C VAL A 69 -14.37 -18.08 -0.33
N ALA A 70 -13.54 -17.36 0.42
CA ALA A 70 -13.79 -17.01 1.80
C ALA A 70 -13.11 -15.68 2.13
N SER A 71 -13.63 -14.97 3.14
CA SER A 71 -12.95 -13.81 3.71
C SER A 71 -13.23 -13.68 5.20
N ALA A 72 -12.33 -12.99 5.88
CA ALA A 72 -12.48 -12.57 7.27
C ALA A 72 -11.81 -11.23 7.50
N PHE A 73 -12.19 -10.58 8.60
CA PHE A 73 -11.64 -9.33 9.08
C PHE A 73 -11.39 -9.48 10.57
N HIS A 74 -10.27 -8.97 11.03
CA HIS A 74 -9.99 -8.83 12.45
C HIS A 74 -9.52 -7.40 12.75
N PRO A 75 -10.14 -6.69 13.70
CA PRO A 75 -9.71 -5.35 14.08
C PRO A 75 -8.36 -5.38 14.79
N HIS A 76 -7.64 -4.27 14.72
CA HIS A 76 -6.55 -3.95 15.64
C HIS A 76 -6.86 -2.60 16.32
N PRO A 77 -6.23 -2.27 17.46
CA PRO A 77 -6.56 -1.05 18.19
C PRO A 77 -6.35 0.19 17.33
N ASP A 78 -7.25 1.16 17.43
CA ASP A 78 -7.05 2.49 16.84
C ASP A 78 -5.73 3.13 17.33
N PRO A 79 -5.19 4.12 16.60
CA PRO A 79 -3.97 4.82 17.02
C PRO A 79 -4.08 5.30 18.46
N GLY A 80 -3.09 4.92 19.27
CA GLY A 80 -3.06 5.23 20.70
C GLY A 80 -2.52 6.63 21.00
N PRO A 81 -2.46 7.03 22.27
CA PRO A 81 -1.66 8.19 22.66
C PRO A 81 -0.21 7.99 22.21
N SER A 82 0.37 9.02 21.61
CA SER A 82 1.73 8.97 21.09
C SER A 82 2.74 8.67 22.19
N LEU A 83 3.55 7.62 21.97
CA LEU A 83 4.67 7.23 22.82
C LEU A 83 5.97 7.93 22.40
N LEU A 84 6.10 8.30 21.11
CA LEU A 84 7.28 9.02 20.62
C LEU A 84 7.17 10.54 20.85
N GLY A 85 5.97 11.08 21.06
CA GLY A 85 5.67 12.49 21.37
C GLY A 85 5.28 13.34 20.16
N GLY A 86 4.96 14.62 20.40
CA GLY A 86 4.64 15.60 19.35
C GLY A 86 3.13 15.81 19.10
N PRO A 87 2.72 17.02 18.67
CA PRO A 87 1.32 17.33 18.35
C PRO A 87 0.88 16.63 17.06
N ALA A 88 -0.44 16.43 16.89
CA ALA A 88 -1.01 15.78 15.70
C ALA A 88 -0.37 14.42 15.35
N SER A 89 0.01 13.69 16.40
CA SER A 89 0.64 12.39 16.31
C SER A 89 -0.40 11.27 16.16
N ALA A 90 -0.05 10.27 15.35
CA ALA A 90 -0.82 9.06 15.11
C ALA A 90 0.15 7.87 15.11
N GLU A 91 0.06 7.05 16.15
CA GLU A 91 0.97 5.91 16.36
C GLU A 91 0.23 4.61 16.59
N GLN A 92 0.80 3.51 16.10
CA GLN A 92 0.21 2.19 16.28
C GLN A 92 1.25 1.11 16.56
N GLU A 93 0.87 0.19 17.45
CA GLU A 93 1.68 -0.95 17.85
C GLU A 93 1.76 -1.99 16.71
N VAL A 94 2.94 -2.27 16.19
CA VAL A 94 3.11 -3.09 14.97
C VAL A 94 2.76 -4.57 15.18
N GLU A 95 3.01 -5.15 16.36
CA GLU A 95 2.63 -6.53 16.68
C GLU A 95 1.11 -6.70 16.69
N SER A 96 0.34 -5.62 16.88
CA SER A 96 -1.12 -5.67 16.76
C SER A 96 -1.56 -6.00 15.34
N TRP A 97 -0.81 -5.56 14.32
CA TRP A 97 -1.05 -5.93 12.92
C TRP A 97 -0.77 -7.40 12.68
N TRP A 98 0.29 -7.95 13.28
CA TRP A 98 0.59 -9.38 13.18
C TRP A 98 -0.47 -10.24 13.90
N ARG A 99 -0.87 -9.87 15.12
CA ARG A 99 -1.95 -10.54 15.85
C ARG A 99 -3.28 -10.50 15.08
N ALA A 100 -3.62 -9.38 14.46
CA ALA A 100 -4.82 -9.27 13.61
C ALA A 100 -4.69 -10.10 12.33
N THR A 101 -3.49 -10.18 11.75
CA THR A 101 -3.19 -11.04 10.58
C THR A 101 -3.42 -12.51 10.91
N ILE A 102 -2.87 -13.01 12.01
CA ILE A 102 -3.08 -14.39 12.48
C ILE A 102 -4.57 -14.69 12.59
N GLN A 103 -5.32 -13.84 13.30
CA GLN A 103 -6.74 -14.06 13.54
C GLN A 103 -7.58 -13.97 12.26
N ALA A 104 -7.30 -13.01 11.38
CA ALA A 104 -7.99 -12.88 10.10
C ALA A 104 -7.71 -14.09 9.19
N VAL A 105 -6.46 -14.55 9.10
CA VAL A 105 -6.09 -15.72 8.29
C VAL A 105 -6.76 -17.00 8.83
N GLN A 106 -6.67 -17.26 10.13
CA GLN A 106 -7.31 -18.42 10.76
C GLN A 106 -8.83 -18.42 10.56
N ALA A 107 -9.47 -17.27 10.76
CA ALA A 107 -10.91 -17.11 10.56
C ALA A 107 -11.33 -17.21 9.08
N CYS A 108 -10.47 -16.79 8.14
CA CYS A 108 -10.74 -16.91 6.71
C CYS A 108 -10.64 -18.37 6.26
N CYS A 109 -9.54 -19.03 6.59
CA CYS A 109 -9.29 -20.39 6.15
C CYS A 109 -10.22 -21.43 6.82
N SER A 110 -10.68 -21.19 8.06
CA SER A 110 -11.68 -22.08 8.71
C SER A 110 -13.04 -22.09 8.01
N LYS A 111 -13.34 -21.09 7.18
CA LYS A 111 -14.56 -21.02 6.36
C LYS A 111 -14.44 -21.77 5.03
N SER A 112 -13.25 -22.22 4.63
CA SER A 112 -13.05 -23.02 3.43
C SER A 112 -12.80 -24.49 3.81
N SER A 113 -13.51 -25.40 3.14
CA SER A 113 -13.33 -26.85 3.31
C SER A 113 -12.47 -27.49 2.22
N GLY A 114 -11.84 -26.68 1.35
CA GLY A 114 -11.04 -27.14 0.22
C GLY A 114 -10.11 -26.07 -0.35
N GLY A 115 -9.32 -26.48 -1.34
CA GLY A 115 -8.29 -25.69 -1.98
C GLY A 115 -6.94 -25.73 -1.27
N ARG A 116 -5.86 -25.50 -2.02
CA ARG A 116 -4.49 -25.38 -1.53
C ARG A 116 -4.04 -23.94 -1.73
N VAL A 117 -3.53 -23.30 -0.68
CA VAL A 117 -2.91 -21.98 -0.82
C VAL A 117 -1.58 -22.15 -1.57
N GLY A 118 -1.52 -21.62 -2.79
CA GLY A 118 -0.33 -21.66 -3.64
C GLY A 118 0.58 -20.44 -3.47
N ALA A 119 0.04 -19.32 -2.97
CA ALA A 119 0.79 -18.11 -2.65
C ALA A 119 0.04 -17.26 -1.62
N LEU A 120 0.80 -16.47 -0.86
CA LEU A 120 0.27 -15.35 -0.07
C LEU A 120 0.53 -14.05 -0.83
N ALA A 121 -0.46 -13.17 -0.90
CA ALA A 121 -0.36 -11.84 -1.49
C ALA A 121 -0.67 -10.79 -0.42
N VAL A 122 0.29 -9.92 -0.09
CA VAL A 122 0.17 -8.98 1.03
C VAL A 122 0.17 -7.55 0.52
N THR A 123 -0.84 -6.77 0.91
CA THR A 123 -1.00 -5.33 0.69
C THR A 123 -1.41 -4.66 2.00
N GLY A 124 -1.39 -3.33 2.07
CA GLY A 124 -1.77 -2.60 3.27
C GLY A 124 -1.41 -1.13 3.23
N GLN A 125 -1.63 -0.48 4.37
CA GLN A 125 -1.38 0.95 4.55
C GLN A 125 0.08 1.32 4.26
N MET A 126 0.25 2.42 3.51
CA MET A 126 1.54 2.96 3.05
C MET A 126 2.05 4.08 3.99
N GLN A 127 3.19 4.69 3.65
CA GLN A 127 3.69 5.94 4.24
C GLN A 127 3.84 5.95 5.77
N ASN A 128 4.10 4.80 6.38
CA ASN A 128 4.45 4.69 7.80
C ASN A 128 5.97 4.82 8.00
N VAL A 129 6.40 5.13 9.22
CA VAL A 129 7.79 4.94 9.67
C VAL A 129 7.79 3.84 10.71
N ILE A 130 8.36 2.69 10.37
CA ILE A 130 8.50 1.54 11.27
C ILE A 130 9.99 1.35 11.51
N LEU A 131 10.42 1.56 12.76
CA LEU A 131 11.81 1.44 13.19
C LEU A 131 12.05 0.02 13.70
N LEU A 132 12.73 -0.82 12.93
CA LEU A 132 13.11 -2.15 13.38
C LEU A 132 14.49 -2.10 14.05
N PRO A 133 14.59 -2.47 15.35
CA PRO A 133 15.86 -2.57 16.02
C PRO A 133 16.62 -3.83 15.58
N GLU A 134 17.87 -3.96 16.05
CA GLU A 134 18.66 -5.17 15.83
C GLU A 134 17.94 -6.41 16.38
N ASN A 135 17.94 -7.49 15.58
CA ASN A 135 17.35 -8.77 15.97
C ASN A 135 17.98 -9.27 17.26
N GLY A 136 17.18 -9.35 18.34
CA GLY A 136 17.53 -10.20 19.47
C GLY A 136 17.30 -9.69 20.89
N ARG A 137 16.73 -8.49 21.15
CA ARG A 137 16.33 -8.12 22.54
C ARG A 137 15.51 -6.84 22.78
N GLN A 138 15.14 -6.05 21.78
CA GLN A 138 14.46 -4.76 22.01
C GLN A 138 13.03 -4.76 21.49
N SER A 139 12.12 -4.15 22.26
CA SER A 139 10.74 -3.92 21.85
C SER A 139 10.71 -2.99 20.65
N ILE A 140 9.95 -3.35 19.61
CA ILE A 140 9.75 -2.49 18.45
C ILE A 140 8.89 -1.29 18.89
N PRO A 141 9.33 -0.03 18.71
CA PRO A 141 8.51 1.13 19.00
C PRO A 141 7.25 1.15 18.12
N PRO A 142 6.19 1.91 18.50
CA PRO A 142 5.05 2.11 17.63
C PRO A 142 5.46 2.69 16.27
N ALA A 143 4.75 2.28 15.23
CA ALA A 143 4.88 2.88 13.92
C ALA A 143 4.30 4.30 13.92
N ILE A 144 5.01 5.25 13.29
CA ILE A 144 4.47 6.58 13.00
C ILE A 144 3.66 6.50 11.71
N LEU A 145 2.34 6.68 11.80
CA LEU A 145 1.42 6.38 10.71
C LEU A 145 1.46 7.40 9.56
N TYR A 146 0.84 7.04 8.43
CA TYR A 146 0.60 7.95 7.30
C TYR A 146 -0.24 9.19 7.66
N SER A 147 -1.13 9.06 8.64
CA SER A 147 -1.99 10.15 9.11
C SER A 147 -1.30 11.07 10.11
N ASP A 148 -0.06 10.76 10.48
CA ASP A 148 0.73 11.57 11.39
C ASP A 148 1.21 12.84 10.70
N ALA A 149 0.95 13.99 11.32
CA ALA A 149 1.34 15.29 10.79
C ALA A 149 2.21 16.08 11.78
N ARG A 150 2.94 15.40 12.68
CA ARG A 150 3.74 16.08 13.73
C ARG A 150 4.91 16.91 13.19
N ALA A 151 5.42 16.57 12.01
CA ALA A 151 6.67 17.10 11.45
C ALA A 151 6.47 18.36 10.59
N VAL A 152 5.67 19.33 11.07
CA VAL A 152 5.35 20.57 10.33
C VAL A 152 6.57 21.49 10.20
N GLU A 153 7.36 21.63 11.26
CA GLU A 153 8.57 22.46 11.24
C GLU A 153 9.64 21.79 10.37
N GLU A 154 9.74 20.47 10.48
CA GLU A 154 10.75 19.69 9.78
C GLU A 154 10.52 19.62 8.28
N ILE A 155 9.27 19.55 7.80
CA ILE A 155 9.03 19.62 6.35
C ILE A 155 9.46 20.99 5.78
N ALA A 156 9.23 22.09 6.51
CA ALA A 156 9.65 23.42 6.08
C ALA A 156 11.18 23.53 6.05
N GLU A 157 11.84 22.97 7.06
CA GLU A 157 13.29 22.92 7.19
C GLU A 157 13.95 22.12 6.04
N VAL A 158 13.58 20.85 5.85
CA VAL A 158 14.18 20.00 4.79
C VAL A 158 13.88 20.54 3.40
N THR A 159 12.69 21.14 3.20
CA THR A 159 12.34 21.76 1.93
C THR A 159 13.21 22.98 1.64
N ALA A 160 13.51 23.81 2.64
CA ALA A 160 14.40 24.96 2.48
C ALA A 160 15.84 24.51 2.20
N MET A 161 16.33 23.48 2.90
CA MET A 161 17.66 22.90 2.68
C MET A 161 17.81 22.31 1.27
N ALA A 162 16.78 21.64 0.77
CA ALA A 162 16.78 21.03 -0.56
C ALA A 162 16.73 22.06 -1.71
N GLY A 163 16.45 23.34 -1.45
CA GLY A 163 16.33 24.37 -2.50
C GLY A 163 14.88 24.73 -2.88
N GLY A 164 13.90 24.36 -2.06
CA GLY A 164 12.51 24.77 -2.16
C GLY A 164 11.54 23.66 -2.60
N PRO A 165 10.22 23.89 -2.44
CA PRO A 165 9.19 22.87 -2.65
C PRO A 165 9.10 22.38 -4.10
N GLU A 166 9.39 23.25 -5.07
CA GLU A 166 9.40 22.90 -6.49
C GLU A 166 10.54 21.94 -6.84
N TYR A 167 11.72 22.13 -6.24
CA TYR A 167 12.84 21.22 -6.44
C TYR A 167 12.51 19.84 -5.87
N VAL A 168 12.04 19.78 -4.62
CA VAL A 168 11.63 18.51 -3.98
C VAL A 168 10.56 17.78 -4.81
N ALA A 169 9.56 18.51 -5.31
CA ALA A 169 8.52 17.93 -6.16
C ALA A 169 9.07 17.45 -7.51
N SER A 170 10.02 18.17 -8.11
CA SER A 170 10.66 17.76 -9.38
C SER A 170 11.46 16.46 -9.24
N VAL A 171 12.06 16.21 -8.06
CA VAL A 171 12.81 14.99 -7.76
C VAL A 171 11.86 13.84 -7.42
N THR A 172 10.89 14.07 -6.53
CA THR A 172 10.05 13.02 -5.92
C THR A 172 8.73 12.78 -6.66
N GLY A 173 8.41 13.60 -7.65
CA GLY A 173 7.18 13.52 -8.45
C GLY A 173 5.92 14.08 -7.79
N THR A 174 5.99 14.55 -6.54
CA THR A 174 4.85 15.18 -5.85
C THR A 174 5.34 16.14 -4.75
N HIS A 175 4.49 17.11 -4.37
CA HIS A 175 4.76 17.94 -3.21
C HIS A 175 4.74 17.11 -1.93
N GLN A 176 5.71 17.35 -1.06
CA GLN A 176 5.85 16.65 0.22
C GLN A 176 5.28 17.50 1.36
N GLY A 177 4.60 16.83 2.29
CA GLY A 177 4.00 17.45 3.47
C GLY A 177 4.58 16.91 4.78
N ALA A 178 4.04 17.38 5.90
CA ALA A 178 4.44 16.95 7.25
C ALA A 178 4.26 15.44 7.50
N SER A 179 3.39 14.77 6.74
CA SER A 179 3.20 13.32 6.80
C SER A 179 4.18 12.51 5.97
N SER A 180 5.03 13.15 5.15
CA SER A 180 6.06 12.44 4.37
C SER A 180 7.10 11.79 5.27
N LEU A 181 7.75 10.73 4.80
CA LEU A 181 8.85 10.13 5.55
C LEU A 181 10.05 11.07 5.59
N LEU A 182 10.30 11.84 4.52
CA LEU A 182 11.33 12.88 4.50
C LEU A 182 11.21 13.83 5.71
N ALA A 183 9.99 14.29 6.03
CA ALA A 183 9.74 15.13 7.20
C ALA A 183 9.86 14.35 8.52
N LYS A 184 9.25 13.16 8.59
CA LYS A 184 9.22 12.35 9.82
C LYS A 184 10.61 11.85 10.26
N LEU A 185 11.51 11.56 9.32
CA LEU A 185 12.89 11.18 9.62
C LEU A 185 13.66 12.37 10.22
N ARG A 186 13.52 13.58 9.68
CA ARG A 186 14.11 14.78 10.29
C ARG A 186 13.54 15.05 11.68
N TRP A 187 12.25 14.78 11.89
CA TRP A 187 11.63 14.90 13.21
C TRP A 187 12.22 13.90 14.20
N LEU A 188 12.44 12.65 13.79
CA LEU A 188 13.09 11.64 14.63
C LEU A 188 14.50 12.07 15.03
N ASP A 189 15.30 12.60 14.11
CA ASP A 189 16.67 13.06 14.42
C ASP A 189 16.69 14.17 15.48
N LYS A 190 15.70 15.09 15.45
CA LYS A 190 15.63 16.24 16.35
C LYS A 190 15.00 15.92 17.70
N HIS A 191 13.96 15.09 17.71
CA HIS A 191 13.08 14.93 18.87
C HIS A 191 13.16 13.54 19.51
N ASN A 192 13.70 12.54 18.79
CA ASN A 192 13.80 11.17 19.30
C ASN A 192 15.03 10.43 18.73
N SER A 193 16.21 11.03 18.92
CA SER A 193 17.47 10.49 18.43
C SER A 193 17.77 9.07 18.94
N SER A 194 17.32 8.73 20.15
CA SER A 194 17.47 7.37 20.70
C SER A 194 16.76 6.30 19.85
N ALA A 195 15.53 6.56 19.40
CA ALA A 195 14.82 5.65 18.52
C ALA A 195 15.48 5.59 17.13
N ALA A 196 15.98 6.72 16.62
CA ALA A 196 16.72 6.78 15.37
C ALA A 196 18.02 5.96 15.42
N GLU A 197 18.79 6.09 16.50
CA GLU A 197 20.04 5.38 16.74
C GLU A 197 19.84 3.86 16.87
N GLN A 198 18.76 3.42 17.52
CA GLN A 198 18.45 2.01 17.70
C GLN A 198 17.91 1.34 16.43
N CYS A 199 17.43 2.12 15.45
CA CYS A 199 16.90 1.59 14.21
C CYS A 199 18.01 1.02 13.32
N GLN A 200 17.88 -0.25 12.96
CA GLN A 200 18.72 -0.94 11.97
C GLN A 200 18.05 -1.01 10.60
N THR A 201 16.72 -1.12 10.56
CA THR A 201 15.98 -1.22 9.30
C THR A 201 14.67 -0.47 9.38
N LEU A 202 14.35 0.27 8.33
CA LEU A 202 13.09 0.94 8.14
C LEU A 202 12.14 0.05 7.34
N LEU A 203 10.85 0.13 7.66
CA LEU A 203 9.78 -0.33 6.79
C LEU A 203 8.75 0.80 6.62
N PHE A 204 8.09 0.84 5.45
CA PHE A 204 7.25 1.97 5.05
C PHE A 204 5.76 1.66 5.08
N GLY A 205 5.38 0.39 5.24
CA GLY A 205 3.99 -0.03 5.23
C GLY A 205 3.67 -1.12 6.26
N GLY A 206 2.39 -1.24 6.59
CA GLY A 206 1.92 -2.35 7.44
C GLY A 206 2.14 -3.71 6.78
N HIS A 207 2.06 -3.76 5.44
CA HIS A 207 2.34 -4.95 4.65
C HIS A 207 3.82 -5.28 4.58
N ASP A 208 4.70 -4.30 4.54
CA ASP A 208 6.16 -4.50 4.66
C ASP A 208 6.48 -5.26 5.96
N TYR A 209 5.90 -4.81 7.08
CA TYR A 209 6.08 -5.45 8.38
C TYR A 209 5.51 -6.88 8.43
N VAL A 210 4.31 -7.11 7.89
CA VAL A 210 3.73 -8.46 7.83
C VAL A 210 4.55 -9.38 6.92
N VAL A 211 5.09 -8.88 5.80
CA VAL A 211 6.01 -9.66 4.95
C VAL A 211 7.27 -10.03 5.71
N TRP A 212 7.85 -9.10 6.46
CA TRP A 212 8.99 -9.40 7.33
C TRP A 212 8.65 -10.48 8.37
N LYS A 213 7.49 -10.41 9.03
CA LYS A 213 7.03 -11.46 9.96
C LYS A 213 6.83 -12.82 9.26
N LEU A 214 6.31 -12.83 8.03
CA LEU A 214 6.04 -14.06 7.28
C LEU A 214 7.34 -14.76 6.84
N CYS A 215 8.32 -14.02 6.32
CA CYS A 215 9.45 -14.61 5.59
C CYS A 215 10.83 -14.05 5.96
N GLY A 216 10.92 -13.14 6.94
CA GLY A 216 12.17 -12.53 7.40
C GLY A 216 12.80 -11.54 6.40
N THR A 217 12.10 -11.22 5.30
CA THR A 217 12.63 -10.34 4.25
C THR A 217 12.25 -8.89 4.52
N PHE A 218 13.25 -8.01 4.55
CA PHE A 218 13.06 -6.56 4.55
C PHE A 218 12.88 -6.08 3.11
N VAL A 219 11.72 -5.52 2.79
CA VAL A 219 11.40 -5.07 1.43
C VAL A 219 10.28 -4.04 1.49
N THR A 220 10.29 -3.14 0.52
CA THR A 220 9.15 -2.28 0.21
C THR A 220 8.84 -2.33 -1.29
N ASP A 221 7.66 -1.89 -1.68
CA ASP A 221 7.22 -1.87 -3.08
C ASP A 221 7.33 -0.45 -3.64
N THR A 222 7.53 -0.35 -4.95
CA THR A 222 7.72 0.95 -5.63
C THR A 222 6.57 1.93 -5.38
N THR A 223 5.33 1.43 -5.23
CA THR A 223 4.14 2.25 -4.95
C THR A 223 4.28 2.91 -3.59
N THR A 224 4.54 2.10 -2.54
CA THR A 224 4.73 2.60 -1.18
C THR A 224 5.96 3.51 -1.09
N ALA A 225 7.08 3.12 -1.72
CA ALA A 225 8.30 3.94 -1.74
C ALA A 225 8.07 5.32 -2.40
N SER A 226 7.23 5.39 -3.45
CA SER A 226 6.94 6.65 -4.13
C SER A 226 6.20 7.68 -3.28
N THR A 227 5.51 7.27 -2.21
CA THR A 227 4.77 8.18 -1.33
C THR A 227 5.62 8.71 -0.17
N THR A 228 6.90 8.36 -0.11
CA THR A 228 7.76 8.65 1.05
C THR A 228 8.44 10.01 1.00
N GLY A 229 8.62 10.57 -0.19
CA GLY A 229 9.53 11.70 -0.43
C GLY A 229 11.01 11.32 -0.46
N LEU A 230 11.33 10.02 -0.43
CA LEU A 230 12.69 9.48 -0.46
C LEU A 230 13.03 8.84 -1.82
N LEU A 231 12.05 8.68 -2.71
CA LEU A 231 12.22 8.06 -4.02
C LEU A 231 12.26 9.12 -5.12
N ASP A 232 13.14 8.94 -6.09
CA ASP A 232 13.19 9.76 -7.28
C ASP A 232 12.28 9.23 -8.41
N LEU A 233 12.19 10.03 -9.47
CA LEU A 233 11.48 9.66 -10.68
C LEU A 233 12.16 8.52 -11.48
N SER A 234 13.34 8.02 -11.12
CA SER A 234 13.95 6.82 -11.70
C SER A 234 13.59 5.54 -10.92
N PHE A 235 12.74 5.66 -9.89
CA PHE A 235 12.38 4.61 -8.95
C PHE A 235 13.57 4.09 -8.13
N GLN A 236 14.55 4.95 -7.90
CA GLN A 236 15.66 4.73 -6.98
C GLN A 236 15.54 5.68 -5.78
N TYR A 237 16.17 5.34 -4.67
CA TYR A 237 16.24 6.30 -3.55
C TYR A 237 16.97 7.57 -4.01
N ALA A 238 16.38 8.73 -3.74
CA ALA A 238 16.86 10.04 -4.12
C ALA A 238 18.06 10.44 -3.23
N GLU A 239 19.17 9.73 -3.38
CA GLU A 239 20.34 9.79 -2.50
C GLU A 239 20.88 11.22 -2.33
N ASP A 240 20.98 11.98 -3.43
CA ASP A 240 21.44 13.37 -3.41
C ASP A 240 20.50 14.28 -2.62
N LEU A 241 19.18 14.12 -2.79
CA LEU A 241 18.18 14.86 -2.02
C LEU A 241 18.29 14.50 -0.53
N ILE A 242 18.31 13.20 -0.20
CA ILE A 242 18.39 12.70 1.18
C ILE A 242 19.64 13.22 1.89
N LYS A 243 20.79 13.20 1.21
CA LYS A 243 22.05 13.75 1.75
C LYS A 243 22.02 15.27 1.90
N SER A 244 21.44 15.99 0.94
CA SER A 244 21.36 17.46 0.99
C SER A 244 20.56 18.00 2.17
N VAL A 245 19.64 17.18 2.72
CA VAL A 245 18.82 17.52 3.89
C VAL A 245 19.33 16.86 5.19
N GLU A 246 20.60 16.45 5.22
CA GLU A 246 21.28 15.83 6.37
C GLU A 246 20.72 14.47 6.83
N LEU A 247 19.91 13.80 6.00
CA LEU A 247 19.33 12.48 6.30
C LEU A 247 20.16 11.33 5.74
N GLY A 248 21.38 11.57 5.26
CA GLY A 248 22.22 10.58 4.59
C GLY A 248 22.50 9.31 5.40
N HIS A 249 22.51 9.41 6.74
CA HIS A 249 22.73 8.26 7.63
C HIS A 249 21.54 7.27 7.66
N TRP A 250 20.36 7.65 7.16
CA TRP A 250 19.21 6.77 7.02
C TRP A 250 19.33 5.84 5.81
N MET A 251 20.17 6.15 4.82
CA MET A 251 20.28 5.41 3.55
C MET A 251 20.52 3.92 3.76
N GLU A 252 21.41 3.54 4.68
CA GLU A 252 21.75 2.15 4.96
C GLU A 252 20.62 1.38 5.66
N LYS A 253 19.66 2.11 6.24
CA LYS A 253 18.50 1.55 6.94
C LYS A 253 17.29 1.38 6.01
N LEU A 254 17.32 1.94 4.81
CA LEU A 254 16.18 1.88 3.88
C LEU A 254 15.97 0.45 3.36
N PRO A 255 14.73 -0.04 3.28
CA PRO A 255 14.47 -1.38 2.76
C PRO A 255 14.75 -1.43 1.26
N PRO A 256 15.27 -2.55 0.72
CA PRO A 256 15.33 -2.75 -0.72
C PRO A 256 13.96 -2.58 -1.39
N ILE A 257 13.93 -1.92 -2.54
CA ILE A 257 12.72 -1.75 -3.33
C ILE A 257 12.59 -2.94 -4.28
N LYS A 258 11.42 -3.57 -4.29
CA LYS A 258 11.13 -4.69 -5.19
C LYS A 258 9.84 -4.45 -5.96
N ALA A 259 9.83 -4.89 -7.21
CA ALA A 259 8.63 -4.88 -8.02
C ALA A 259 7.54 -5.78 -7.40
N ALA A 260 6.30 -5.26 -7.37
CA ALA A 260 5.17 -5.87 -6.68
C ALA A 260 4.72 -7.25 -7.23
N ASN A 261 5.26 -7.68 -8.37
CA ASN A 261 4.92 -8.92 -9.07
C ASN A 261 5.90 -10.08 -8.79
N MET A 262 6.94 -9.87 -8.00
CA MET A 262 7.97 -10.88 -7.72
C MET A 262 7.86 -11.41 -6.28
N PRO A 263 7.94 -12.74 -6.06
CA PRO A 263 7.99 -13.30 -4.71
C PRO A 263 9.14 -12.70 -3.90
N CYS A 264 8.85 -12.20 -2.71
CA CYS A 264 9.82 -11.61 -1.79
C CYS A 264 10.46 -12.65 -0.86
N GLY A 265 9.84 -13.83 -0.73
CA GLY A 265 10.33 -14.94 0.06
C GLY A 265 9.31 -16.07 0.08
N ALA A 266 9.42 -16.94 1.08
CA ALA A 266 8.43 -17.96 1.38
C ALA A 266 8.08 -17.92 2.85
N VAL A 267 6.86 -18.31 3.21
CA VAL A 267 6.40 -18.37 4.60
C VAL A 267 7.36 -19.27 5.38
N SER A 268 7.98 -18.71 6.41
CA SER A 268 8.89 -19.43 7.30
C SER A 268 8.10 -20.47 8.12
N LEU A 269 8.79 -21.51 8.60
CA LEU A 269 8.17 -22.50 9.49
C LEU A 269 7.62 -21.83 10.76
N VAL A 270 8.36 -20.88 11.34
CA VAL A 270 7.94 -20.12 12.52
C VAL A 270 6.65 -19.33 12.25
N ALA A 271 6.58 -18.59 11.14
CA ALA A 271 5.38 -17.86 10.78
C ALA A 271 4.20 -18.81 10.51
N ALA A 272 4.43 -19.95 9.85
CA ALA A 272 3.40 -20.95 9.60
C ALA A 272 2.86 -21.56 10.91
N GLU A 273 3.72 -21.77 11.91
CA GLU A 273 3.34 -22.22 13.25
C GLU A 273 2.53 -21.15 14.01
N GLU A 274 2.97 -19.89 14.00
CA GLU A 274 2.24 -18.76 14.61
C GLU A 274 0.85 -18.55 13.97
N LEU A 275 0.75 -18.77 12.65
CA LEU A 275 -0.54 -18.77 11.94
C LEU A 275 -1.42 -19.98 12.31
N GLY A 276 -0.89 -21.00 13.00
CA GLY A 276 -1.58 -22.26 13.26
C GLY A 276 -1.78 -23.12 12.00
N MET A 277 -0.96 -22.90 10.98
CA MET A 277 -1.07 -23.51 9.66
C MET A 277 0.29 -24.01 9.15
N PRO A 278 0.89 -25.06 9.74
CA PRO A 278 2.22 -25.53 9.37
C PRO A 278 2.39 -25.88 7.89
N HIS A 279 1.31 -26.29 7.22
CA HIS A 279 1.29 -26.60 5.79
C HIS A 279 1.51 -25.39 4.87
N LEU A 280 1.47 -24.16 5.41
CA LEU A 280 1.85 -22.95 4.68
C LEU A 280 3.37 -22.75 4.62
N GLY A 281 4.15 -23.49 5.41
CA GLY A 281 5.62 -23.41 5.36
C GLY A 281 6.15 -23.65 3.94
N GLY A 282 6.96 -22.71 3.44
CA GLY A 282 7.50 -22.75 2.08
C GLY A 282 6.56 -22.22 1.00
N VAL A 283 5.33 -21.81 1.32
CA VAL A 283 4.45 -21.15 0.35
C VAL A 283 5.02 -19.77 -0.02
N PRO A 284 5.15 -19.43 -1.31
CA PRO A 284 5.65 -18.12 -1.74
C PRO A 284 4.85 -16.94 -1.18
N VAL A 285 5.57 -15.87 -0.81
CA VAL A 285 5.00 -14.59 -0.36
C VAL A 285 5.25 -13.53 -1.42
N LEU A 286 4.18 -12.93 -1.91
CA LEU A 286 4.18 -11.80 -2.84
C LEU A 286 3.94 -10.52 -2.05
N HIS A 287 4.90 -9.61 -2.10
CA HIS A 287 4.76 -8.26 -1.58
C HIS A 287 4.10 -7.41 -2.66
N CYS A 288 2.80 -7.15 -2.50
CA CYS A 288 2.02 -6.44 -3.50
C CYS A 288 2.16 -4.92 -3.32
N CYS A 289 1.66 -4.15 -4.28
CA CYS A 289 1.58 -2.71 -4.12
C CYS A 289 0.76 -2.33 -2.89
N GLY A 290 1.09 -1.21 -2.26
CA GLY A 290 0.31 -0.66 -1.15
C GLY A 290 -1.17 -0.45 -1.49
N ASP A 291 -1.98 -0.24 -0.45
CA ASP A 291 -3.45 -0.31 -0.49
C ASP A 291 -4.12 0.53 -1.59
N ALA A 292 -3.66 1.76 -1.82
CA ALA A 292 -4.20 2.62 -2.86
C ALA A 292 -3.89 2.07 -4.27
N GLY A 293 -2.71 1.48 -4.46
CA GLY A 293 -2.33 0.82 -5.70
C GLY A 293 -3.14 -0.44 -5.92
N ALA A 294 -3.29 -1.26 -4.88
CA ALA A 294 -4.09 -2.47 -4.90
C ALA A 294 -5.57 -2.16 -5.20
N CYS A 295 -6.11 -1.09 -4.61
CA CYS A 295 -7.46 -0.61 -4.92
C CYS A 295 -7.59 -0.15 -6.38
N THR A 296 -6.59 0.57 -6.91
CA THR A 296 -6.59 1.03 -8.31
C THR A 296 -6.64 -0.16 -9.28
N LEU A 297 -5.79 -1.15 -9.06
CA LEU A 297 -5.76 -2.37 -9.86
C LEU A 297 -7.06 -3.18 -9.71
N GLY A 298 -7.53 -3.36 -8.46
CA GLY A 298 -8.74 -4.10 -8.13
C GLY A 298 -10.02 -3.46 -8.68
N ALA A 299 -10.05 -2.14 -8.83
CA ALA A 299 -11.16 -1.40 -9.47
C ALA A 299 -11.17 -1.54 -11.00
N GLY A 300 -10.20 -2.25 -11.60
CA GLY A 300 -10.03 -2.36 -13.05
C GLY A 300 -9.35 -1.14 -13.68
N ALA A 301 -8.81 -0.23 -12.87
CA ALA A 301 -8.13 0.98 -13.32
C ALA A 301 -6.61 0.81 -13.51
N GLY A 302 -6.13 -0.43 -13.66
CA GLY A 302 -4.71 -0.75 -13.90
C GLY A 302 -4.21 -0.52 -15.32
N ARG A 303 -5.09 -0.21 -16.28
CA ARG A 303 -4.69 0.10 -17.66
C ARG A 303 -4.46 1.60 -17.82
N PRO A 304 -3.42 2.03 -18.56
CA PRO A 304 -3.22 3.44 -18.89
C PRO A 304 -4.49 4.10 -19.44
N GLY A 305 -4.86 5.25 -18.88
CA GLY A 305 -6.06 6.01 -19.25
C GLY A 305 -7.33 5.63 -18.49
N SER A 306 -7.27 4.62 -17.62
CA SER A 306 -8.38 4.29 -16.72
C SER A 306 -8.32 5.11 -15.43
N LEU A 307 -9.49 5.55 -14.98
CA LEU A 307 -9.68 6.26 -13.71
C LEU A 307 -10.73 5.53 -12.86
N TYR A 308 -10.61 5.66 -11.54
CA TYR A 308 -11.68 5.32 -10.61
C TYR A 308 -11.80 6.41 -9.53
N ALA A 309 -12.98 6.48 -8.92
CA ALA A 309 -13.23 7.31 -7.77
C ALA A 309 -13.65 6.43 -6.59
N TYR A 310 -13.00 6.63 -5.45
CA TYR A 310 -13.42 6.08 -4.17
C TYR A 310 -14.11 7.19 -3.38
N ILE A 311 -15.31 6.91 -2.86
CA ILE A 311 -16.12 7.86 -2.10
C ILE A 311 -16.58 7.16 -0.82
N GLY A 312 -15.88 7.43 0.27
CA GLY A 312 -16.22 6.99 1.62
C GLY A 312 -16.10 8.15 2.62
N THR A 313 -15.73 7.85 3.87
CA THR A 313 -15.43 8.89 4.89
C THR A 313 -14.32 9.83 4.43
N SER A 314 -13.34 9.29 3.70
CA SER A 314 -12.43 10.01 2.81
C SER A 314 -12.75 9.67 1.35
N GLY A 315 -12.26 10.47 0.41
CA GLY A 315 -12.44 10.22 -1.02
C GLY A 315 -11.19 10.54 -1.81
N TRP A 316 -10.99 9.84 -2.92
CA TRP A 316 -9.90 10.11 -3.85
C TRP A 316 -10.25 9.69 -5.27
N VAL A 317 -9.53 10.27 -6.23
CA VAL A 317 -9.56 9.88 -7.63
C VAL A 317 -8.16 9.40 -7.98
N ALA A 318 -8.06 8.22 -8.56
CA ALA A 318 -6.79 7.64 -8.97
C ALA A 318 -6.93 6.93 -10.31
N GLY A 319 -5.80 6.73 -10.98
CA GLY A 319 -5.76 6.12 -12.30
C GLY A 319 -4.35 5.68 -12.66
N SER A 320 -4.27 4.88 -13.71
CA SER A 320 -2.98 4.49 -14.28
C SER A 320 -2.73 5.33 -15.52
N PHE A 321 -1.51 5.84 -15.65
CA PHE A 321 -1.13 6.68 -16.78
C PHE A 321 0.14 6.12 -17.42
N GLN A 322 0.20 6.18 -18.74
CA GLN A 322 1.46 5.90 -19.41
C GLN A 322 2.37 7.08 -19.10
N ARG A 323 3.52 6.78 -18.49
CA ARG A 323 4.53 7.80 -18.33
C ARG A 323 5.07 8.13 -19.72
N LEU A 324 5.12 9.42 -20.04
CA LEU A 324 5.88 9.90 -21.18
C LEU A 324 7.37 9.83 -20.81
N THR A 325 7.94 8.63 -20.83
CA THR A 325 9.40 8.47 -20.85
C THR A 325 9.82 8.23 -22.30
N GLU A 326 10.88 8.90 -22.74
CA GLU A 326 11.47 8.68 -24.08
C GLU A 326 12.11 7.28 -24.22
N GLU A 327 12.23 6.53 -23.12
CA GLU A 327 12.77 5.17 -23.06
C GLU A 327 11.67 4.10 -23.20
N PRO A 328 11.68 3.27 -24.26
CA PRO A 328 10.77 2.13 -24.38
C PRO A 328 11.15 1.01 -23.41
N GLY A 329 10.29 0.71 -22.44
CA GLY A 329 10.43 -0.46 -21.54
C GLY A 329 10.41 -0.19 -20.04
N ALA A 330 10.31 1.07 -19.61
CA ALA A 330 10.08 1.41 -18.20
C ALA A 330 8.61 1.17 -17.82
N ASP A 331 8.39 0.50 -16.70
CA ASP A 331 7.07 0.08 -16.21
C ASP A 331 6.04 1.21 -16.21
N SER A 332 4.83 0.89 -16.67
CA SER A 332 3.64 1.71 -16.48
C SER A 332 3.29 1.76 -14.99
N GLY A 333 3.72 2.83 -14.32
CA GLY A 333 3.41 3.07 -12.91
C GLY A 333 1.98 3.58 -12.68
N VAL A 334 1.41 3.24 -11.52
CA VAL A 334 0.24 3.91 -10.97
C VAL A 334 0.71 5.23 -10.37
N ILE A 335 0.25 6.36 -10.93
CA ILE A 335 0.56 7.70 -10.40
C ILE A 335 -0.64 8.14 -9.56
N PHE A 336 -0.44 8.39 -8.27
CA PHE A 336 -1.44 8.99 -7.42
C PHE A 336 -1.39 10.50 -7.55
N LEU A 337 -2.50 11.10 -7.98
CA LEU A 337 -2.74 12.53 -7.80
C LEU A 337 -3.68 12.66 -6.61
N TYR A 338 -3.14 12.89 -5.41
CA TYR A 338 -3.95 13.42 -4.31
C TYR A 338 -4.04 14.94 -4.45
N ARG A 339 -5.23 15.47 -4.18
CA ARG A 339 -5.46 16.89 -3.88
C ARG A 339 -5.47 17.08 -2.37
#